data_AF-A0A938RLS4-F1
#
_entry.id   AF-A0A938RLS4-F1
#
_cell.length_a   1.000
_cell.length_b   1.000
_cell.length_c   1.000
_cell.angle_alpha   90.00
_cell.angle_beta   90.00
_cell.angle_gamma   90.00
#
_symmetry.space_group_name_H-M   'P 1'
#
loop_
_entity.id
_entity.type
_entity.pdbx_description
1 polymer ?
#
loop_
_entity_poly.entity_id
_entity_poly.type
_entity_poly.pdbx_seq_one_letter_code
_entity_poly.pdbx_strand_id
1 'polypeptide(L)' 'MDDHHIAEIIRLLERELENRTLPIVSRLADERRDPFEILISTLLSLRTKDEVTAAASERLFALASTPEEMIALSEE' A
#
# COMPACT_ATOMS: atom_id res chain seq x y z
N MET A 1 19.04 21.29 -7.29
CA MET A 1 18.97 19.82 -7.34
C MET A 1 19.79 19.44 -8.56
N ASP A 2 20.81 18.61 -8.40
CA ASP A 2 21.70 18.25 -9.51
C ASP A 2 21.11 17.03 -10.23
N ASP A 3 20.42 17.29 -11.34
CA ASP A 3 19.67 16.29 -12.09
C ASP A 3 20.58 15.22 -12.73
N HIS A 4 21.89 15.50 -12.83
CA HIS A 4 22.87 14.63 -13.49
C HIS A 4 22.98 13.24 -12.82
N HIS A 5 22.69 13.16 -11.52
CA HIS A 5 22.80 11.92 -10.75
C HIS A 5 21.47 11.22 -10.49
N ILE A 6 20.31 11.84 -10.79
CA ILE A 6 19.00 11.24 -10.49
C ILE A 6 18.84 9.89 -11.18
N ALA A 7 19.20 9.79 -12.46
CA ALA A 7 19.11 8.54 -13.22
C ALA A 7 20.02 7.43 -12.67
N GLU A 8 21.16 7.79 -12.07
CA GLU A 8 22.05 6.82 -11.41
C GLU A 8 21.47 6.39 -10.06
N ILE A 9 20.97 7.34 -9.26
CA ILE A 9 20.34 7.08 -7.97
C ILE A 9 19.12 6.16 -8.13
N ILE A 10 18.23 6.43 -9.09
CA ILE A 10 17.06 5.61 -9.35
C ILE A 10 17.47 4.18 -9.73
N ARG A 11 18.43 3.99 -10.63
CA ARG A 11 18.93 2.65 -11.00
C ARG A 11 19.52 1.89 -9.81
N LEU A 12 20.23 2.58 -8.92
CA LEU A 12 20.78 1.96 -7.71
C LEU A 12 19.67 1.55 -6.73
N LEU A 13 18.63 2.38 -6.58
CA LEU A 13 17.46 2.06 -5.75
C LEU A 13 16.65 0.90 -6.32
N GLU A 14 16.40 0.86 -7.63
CA GLU A 14 15.69 -0.24 -8.31
C GLU A 14 16.40 -1.57 -8.05
N ARG A 15 17.72 -1.64 -8.26
CA ARG A 15 18.52 -2.85 -8.02
C ARG A 15 18.49 -3.29 -6.55
N GLU A 16 18.51 -2.35 -5.61
CA GLU A 16 18.43 -2.69 -4.18
C GLU A 16 17.04 -3.19 -3.78
N LEU A 17 15.98 -2.66 -4.40
CA LEU A 17 14.60 -3.04 -4.12
C LEU A 17 14.23 -4.43 -4.67
N GLU A 18 14.92 -4.94 -5.70
CA GLU A 18 14.69 -6.30 -6.25
C GLU A 18 14.74 -7.41 -5.17
N ASN A 19 15.52 -7.22 -4.11
CA ASN A 19 15.73 -8.23 -3.06
C ASN A 19 15.12 -7.84 -1.70
N ARG A 20 14.25 -6.82 -1.66
CA ARG A 20 13.65 -6.32 -0.41
C ARG A 20 12.13 -6.40 -0.42
N THR A 21 11.56 -6.47 0.78
CA THR A 21 10.11 -6.41 0.97
C THR A 21 9.61 -5.01 0.60
N LEU A 22 8.71 -4.95 -0.38
CA LEU A 22 8.09 -3.71 -0.79
C LEU A 22 7.12 -3.17 0.27
N PRO A 23 6.89 -1.84 0.30
CA PRO A 23 5.87 -1.24 1.13
C PRO A 23 4.51 -1.89 0.88
N ILE A 24 3.64 -1.94 1.89
CA ILE A 24 2.40 -2.71 1.74
C ILE A 24 1.50 -2.25 0.59
N VAL A 25 1.39 -0.94 0.37
CA VAL A 25 0.59 -0.40 -0.74
C VAL A 25 1.20 -0.82 -2.08
N SER A 26 2.52 -0.85 -2.21
CA SER A 26 3.22 -1.35 -3.41
C SER A 26 2.96 -2.85 -3.61
N ARG A 27 2.99 -3.66 -2.54
CA ARG A 27 2.65 -5.09 -2.63
C ARG A 27 1.21 -5.33 -3.06
N LEU A 28 0.26 -4.58 -2.49
CA LEU A 28 -1.16 -4.68 -2.84
C LEU A 28 -1.40 -4.29 -4.31
N ALA A 29 -0.69 -3.26 -4.79
CA ALA A 29 -0.71 -2.84 -6.19
C ALA A 29 -0.11 -3.90 -7.14
N ASP A 30 0.78 -4.77 -6.68
CA ASP A 30 1.29 -5.89 -7.47
C ASP A 30 0.37 -7.12 -7.42
N GLU A 31 -0.17 -7.44 -6.24
CA GLU A 31 -0.91 -8.69 -5.99
C GLU A 31 -2.40 -8.63 -6.38
N ARG A 32 -3.10 -7.55 -6.01
CA ARG A 32 -4.58 -7.48 -6.12
C ARG A 32 -5.08 -6.45 -7.11
N ARG A 33 -4.31 -5.36 -7.35
CA ARG A 33 -4.62 -4.30 -8.33
C ARG A 33 -6.02 -3.68 -8.25
N ASP A 34 -6.78 -3.93 -7.19
CA ASP A 34 -8.09 -3.34 -7.00
C ASP A 34 -7.94 -1.86 -6.58
N PRO A 35 -8.48 -0.89 -7.36
CA PRO A 35 -8.31 0.52 -7.05
C PRO A 35 -8.92 0.95 -5.72
N PHE A 36 -9.99 0.29 -5.27
CA PHE A 36 -10.65 0.60 -4.00
C PHE A 36 -9.81 0.08 -2.83
N GLU A 37 -9.34 -1.17 -2.88
CA GLU A 37 -8.44 -1.71 -1.84
C GLU A 37 -7.16 -0.85 -1.73
N ILE A 38 -6.56 -0.44 -2.86
CA ILE A 38 -5.38 0.45 -2.88
C ILE A 38 -5.68 1.80 -2.21
N LEU A 39 -6.81 2.42 -2.52
CA LEU A 39 -7.21 3.70 -1.93
C LEU A 39 -7.37 3.56 -0.41
N ILE A 40 -8.12 2.56 0.06
CA ILE A 40 -8.38 2.35 1.47
C ILE A 40 -7.09 2.02 2.22
N SER A 41 -6.22 1.14 1.70
CA SER A 41 -4.93 0.85 2.32
C SER A 41 -4.01 2.08 2.36
N THR A 42 -4.06 2.95 1.35
CA THR A 42 -3.31 4.22 1.35
C THR A 42 -3.83 5.19 2.43
N LEU A 43 -5.14 5.26 2.64
CA LEU A 43 -5.72 6.06 3.72
C LEU A 43 -5.32 5.52 5.09
N LEU A 44 -5.32 4.20 5.27
CA LEU A 44 -4.90 3.55 6.52
C LEU A 44 -3.40 3.68 6.79
N SER A 45 -2.56 3.77 5.76
CA SER A 45 -1.11 3.91 5.92
C SER A 45 -0.68 5.28 6.44
N LEU A 46 -1.58 6.28 6.42
CA LEU A 46 -1.28 7.62 6.88
C LEU A 46 -0.88 7.60 8.37
N ARG A 47 0.39 7.94 8.64
CA ARG A 47 1.01 7.98 9.98
C ARG A 47 1.04 6.64 10.74
N THR A 48 0.85 5.51 10.06
CA THR A 48 1.02 4.17 10.63
C THR A 48 2.25 3.47 10.02
N LYS A 49 2.77 2.45 10.68
CA LYS A 49 3.82 1.59 10.12
C LYS A 49 3.19 0.50 9.25
N ASP A 50 3.90 0.03 8.24
CA ASP A 50 3.44 -1.04 7.33
C ASP A 50 2.85 -2.26 8.04
N GLU A 51 3.46 -2.75 9.12
CA GLU A 51 2.96 -3.90 9.89
C GLU A 51 1.56 -3.63 10.46
N VAL A 52 1.32 -2.41 10.93
CA VAL A 52 0.02 -1.99 11.49
C VAL A 52 -1.00 -1.82 10.36
N THR A 53 -0.60 -1.20 9.26
CA THR A 53 -1.44 -1.03 8.07
C THR A 53 -1.85 -2.38 7.49
N ALA A 54 -0.95 -3.37 7.47
CA ALA A 54 -1.19 -4.72 6.98
C ALA A 54 -2.29 -5.41 7.77
N ALA A 55 -2.08 -5.51 9.07
CA ALA A 55 -3.02 -6.18 9.95
C ALA A 55 -4.38 -5.47 9.95
N ALA A 56 -4.41 -4.13 9.87
CA ALA A 56 -5.66 -3.38 9.78
C ALA A 56 -6.39 -3.59 8.44
N SER A 57 -5.68 -3.52 7.31
CA SER A 57 -6.26 -3.72 5.98
C SER A 57 -6.80 -5.14 5.82
N GLU A 58 -6.07 -6.16 6.28
CA GLU A 58 -6.51 -7.55 6.24
C GLU A 58 -7.81 -7.77 7.02
N ARG A 59 -7.89 -7.26 8.27
CA ARG A 59 -9.11 -7.35 9.07
C ARG A 59 -10.29 -6.62 8.44
N LEU A 60 -10.04 -5.44 7.87
CA LEU A 60 -11.09 -4.62 7.25
C LEU A 60 -11.62 -5.29 5.97
N PHE A 61 -10.75 -5.73 5.07
CA PHE A 61 -11.17 -6.34 3.81
C PHE A 61 -11.76 -7.75 3.99
N ALA A 62 -11.48 -8.43 5.10
CA ALA A 62 -12.22 -9.63 5.48
C ALA A 62 -13.69 -9.34 5.84
N LEU A 63 -14.02 -8.10 6.21
CA LEU A 63 -15.39 -7.66 6.53
C LEU A 63 -16.06 -6.99 5.33
N ALA A 64 -15.34 -6.11 4.62
CA ALA A 64 -15.84 -5.37 3.49
C ALA A 64 -14.71 -5.03 2.51
N SER A 65 -14.80 -5.53 1.28
CA SER A 65 -13.80 -5.35 0.22
C SER A 65 -14.27 -4.43 -0.91
N THR A 66 -15.52 -3.97 -0.85
CA THR A 66 -16.13 -3.07 -1.83
C THR A 66 -16.70 -1.81 -1.16
N PRO A 67 -16.90 -0.70 -1.90
CA PRO A 67 -17.54 0.49 -1.36
C PRO A 67 -18.91 0.21 -0.74
N GLU A 68 -19.72 -0.63 -1.39
CA GLU A 68 -21.07 -0.96 -0.96
C GLU A 68 -21.08 -1.77 0.34
N GLU A 69 -20.19 -2.75 0.47
CA GLU A 69 -20.01 -3.51 1.72
C GLU A 69 -19.49 -2.60 2.84
N MET A 70 -18.59 -1.67 2.52
CA MET A 70 -17.97 -0.77 3.51
C MET A 70 -19.02 0.17 4.14
N ILE A 71 -19.94 0.69 3.32
CA ILE A 71 -21.05 1.53 3.78
C ILE A 71 -22.04 0.76 4.67
N ALA A 72 -22.13 -0.56 4.51
CA ALA A 72 -23.01 -1.40 5.33
C ALA A 72 -22.45 -1.71 6.73
N LEU A 73 -21.17 -1.40 6.99
CA LEU A 73 -20.55 -1.57 8.31
C LEU A 73 -21.01 -0.48 9.30
N SER A 74 -21.08 -0.82 10.58
CA SER A 74 -21.22 0.15 11.66
C SER A 74 -19.90 0.86 11.94
N GLU A 75 -19.95 2.12 12.38
CA GLU A 75 -18.77 2.86 12.84
C GLU A 75 -18.28 2.41 14.23
N GLU A 76 -19.11 1.68 14.97
CA GLU A 76 -18.82 1.11 16.30
C GLU A 76 -18.27 -0.31 16.24
#